data_AF-A0A1G8CL44-F1
#
_entry.id   AF-A0A1G8CL44-F1
#
_cell.length_a   1.000
_cell.length_b   1.000
_cell.length_c   1.000
_cell.angle_alpha   90.00
_cell.angle_beta   90.00
_cell.angle_gamma   90.00
#
_symmetry.space_group_name_H-M   'P 1'
#
loop_
_entity.id
_entity.type
_entity.pdbx_description
1 polymer ?
#
loop_
_entity_poly.entity_id
_entity_poly.type
_entity_poly.pdbx_seq_one_letter_code
_entity_poly.pdbx_strand_id
1 'polypeptide(L)'
;MQIRDRINWLVEPNNHNRWSRIYDFIMLIAIVVGILPLMFRTQNRIFWWFDLISGICFILDYILRWSTADYRLKKNNWQAFVIYPFTPMAIIDLLSILPMFNLLAPTFKVVRFSRLLKILRIFKVIRYFEPLEIVVAVIRRQSKILCTVLSLALFYIFITALIMFNAEEDINPETGKYLF
;
A
#
# COMPACT_ATOMS: atom_id res chain seq x y z
N MET A 1 -2.54 10.56 31.53
CA MET A 1 -3.47 10.77 30.40
C MET A 1 -2.86 11.65 29.32
N GLN A 2 -2.34 12.85 29.63
CA GLN A 2 -1.92 13.86 28.66
C GLN A 2 -0.82 13.49 27.62
N ILE A 3 0.11 12.58 27.92
CA ILE A 3 1.20 12.25 26.97
C ILE A 3 0.70 11.38 25.82
N ARG A 4 -0.20 10.43 26.10
CA ARG A 4 -0.74 9.50 25.08
C ARG A 4 -1.68 10.23 24.11
N ASP A 5 -2.45 11.19 24.62
CA ASP A 5 -3.30 12.06 23.79
C ASP A 5 -2.47 12.90 22.81
N ARG A 6 -1.33 13.44 23.27
CA ARG A 6 -0.41 14.21 22.41
C ARG A 6 0.24 13.37 21.32
N ILE A 7 0.55 12.11 21.60
CA ILE A 7 1.12 11.19 20.60
C ILE A 7 0.06 10.80 19.57
N ASN A 8 -1.19 10.52 20.00
CA ASN A 8 -2.26 10.24 19.05
C ASN A 8 -2.53 11.44 18.13
N TRP A 9 -2.51 12.64 18.70
CA TRP A 9 -2.68 13.90 17.97
C TRP A 9 -1.56 14.20 16.95
N LEU A 10 -0.35 13.64 17.15
CA LEU A 10 0.78 13.77 16.20
C LEU A 10 0.70 12.75 15.05
N VAL A 11 0.18 11.56 15.32
CA VAL A 11 0.25 10.39 14.42
C VAL A 11 -0.99 10.24 13.52
N GLU A 12 -2.10 10.90 13.85
CA GLU A 12 -3.32 10.92 13.03
C GLU A 12 -3.11 11.68 11.70
N PRO A 13 -3.21 11.02 10.53
CA PRO A 13 -2.85 11.59 9.22
C PRO A 13 -3.70 12.78 8.75
N ASN A 14 -4.72 13.20 9.50
CA ASN A 14 -5.68 14.20 9.06
C ASN A 14 -5.81 15.38 10.03
N ASN A 15 -4.77 15.63 10.81
CA ASN A 15 -4.73 16.74 11.72
C ASN A 15 -3.92 17.87 11.09
N HIS A 16 -4.57 19.01 10.75
CA HIS A 16 -3.97 20.15 10.02
C HIS A 16 -2.84 20.90 10.77
N ASN A 17 -2.25 20.28 11.79
CA ASN A 17 -1.17 20.84 12.57
C ASN A 17 0.19 20.70 11.86
N ARG A 18 1.08 21.67 12.08
CA ARG A 18 2.41 21.72 11.43
C ARG A 18 3.29 20.51 11.78
N TRP A 19 3.18 20.00 13.01
CA TRP A 19 3.99 18.87 13.48
C TRP A 19 3.62 17.53 12.84
N SER A 20 2.33 17.30 12.54
CA SER A 20 1.87 16.10 11.82
C SER A 20 2.37 16.13 10.37
N ARG A 21 2.28 17.27 9.68
CA ARG A 21 2.86 17.41 8.32
C ARG A 21 4.36 17.16 8.26
N ILE A 22 5.12 17.61 9.26
CA ILE A 22 6.57 17.35 9.33
C ILE A 22 6.81 15.84 9.49
N TYR A 23 6.04 15.18 10.35
CA TYR A 23 6.12 13.74 10.53
C TYR A 23 5.81 12.98 9.24
N ASP A 24 4.72 13.33 8.56
CA ASP A 24 4.31 12.70 7.30
C ASP A 24 5.36 12.91 6.21
N PHE A 25 5.96 14.10 6.14
CA PHE A 25 7.04 14.41 5.21
C PHE A 25 8.32 13.60 5.50
N ILE A 26 8.72 13.49 6.77
CA ILE A 26 9.86 12.64 7.19
C ILE A 26 9.59 11.19 6.80
N MET A 27 8.36 10.71 7.02
CA MET A 27 8.00 9.34 6.67
C MET A 27 8.00 9.11 5.16
N LEU A 28 7.52 10.06 4.37
CA LEU A 28 7.56 10.00 2.91
C LEU A 28 9.01 9.94 2.41
N ILE A 29 9.91 10.75 2.96
CA ILE A 29 11.35 10.68 2.66
C ILE A 29 11.91 9.30 3.02
N ALA A 30 11.58 8.76 4.19
CA ALA A 30 12.06 7.43 4.60
C ALA A 30 11.58 6.32 3.65
N ILE A 31 10.36 6.43 3.09
CA ILE A 31 9.85 5.53 2.05
C ILE A 31 10.66 5.64 0.77
N VAL A 32 10.90 6.87 0.29
CA VAL A 32 11.70 7.09 -0.93
C VAL A 32 13.11 6.53 -0.75
N VAL A 33 13.79 6.87 0.35
CA VAL A 33 15.13 6.36 0.68
C VAL A 33 15.15 4.83 0.76
N GLY A 34 14.11 4.23 1.35
CA GLY A 34 13.98 2.77 1.43
C GLY A 34 13.65 2.06 0.12
N ILE A 35 13.23 2.79 -0.93
CA ILE A 35 12.95 2.26 -2.27
C ILE A 35 14.15 2.45 -3.21
N LEU A 36 14.97 3.47 -3.01
CA LEU A 36 16.16 3.73 -3.85
C LEU A 36 17.05 2.49 -4.09
N PRO A 37 17.35 1.64 -3.08
CA PRO A 37 18.07 0.39 -3.28
C PRO A 37 17.45 -0.58 -4.31
N LEU A 38 16.14 -0.52 -4.55
CA LEU A 38 15.44 -1.38 -5.50
C LEU A 38 15.62 -0.94 -6.95
N MET A 39 15.95 0.34 -7.18
CA MET A 39 16.15 0.88 -8.54
C MET A 39 17.46 0.41 -9.17
N PHE A 40 18.41 -0.04 -8.35
CA PHE A 40 19.73 -0.47 -8.80
C PHE A 40 19.88 -1.99 -8.66
N ARG A 41 20.40 -2.65 -9.71
CA ARG A 41 20.67 -4.09 -9.67
C ARG A 41 21.87 -4.45 -8.79
N THR A 42 22.82 -3.55 -8.64
CA THR A 42 24.03 -3.72 -7.82
C THR A 42 23.79 -3.23 -6.40
N GLN A 43 23.95 -4.13 -5.42
CA GLN A 43 23.81 -3.80 -4.00
C GLN A 43 25.14 -3.22 -3.49
N ASN A 44 25.25 -1.89 -3.46
CA ASN A 44 26.37 -1.22 -2.81
C ASN A 44 26.19 -1.16 -1.30
N ARG A 45 27.29 -1.07 -0.55
CA ARG A 45 27.27 -0.98 0.93
C ARG A 45 26.45 0.21 1.46
N ILE A 46 26.31 1.27 0.66
CA ILE A 46 25.49 2.45 0.96
C ILE A 46 23.98 2.09 0.99
N PHE A 47 23.53 1.22 0.09
CA PHE A 47 22.13 0.79 0.04
C PHE A 47 21.72 -0.03 1.25
N TRP A 48 22.66 -0.78 1.83
CA TRP A 48 22.44 -1.46 3.11
C TRP A 48 22.13 -0.47 4.25
N TRP A 49 22.84 0.67 4.31
CA TRP A 49 22.58 1.71 5.29
C TRP A 49 21.22 2.39 5.08
N PHE A 50 20.84 2.68 3.83
CA PHE A 50 19.51 3.23 3.54
C PHE A 50 18.39 2.28 3.93
N ASP A 51 18.53 0.98 3.65
CA ASP A 51 17.57 -0.03 4.07
C ASP A 51 17.48 -0.15 5.59
N LEU A 52 18.60 -0.04 6.30
CA LEU A 52 18.66 -0.13 7.75
C LEU A 52 18.02 1.10 8.42
N ILE A 53 18.37 2.31 7.98
CA ILE A 53 17.84 3.57 8.53
C ILE A 53 16.33 3.66 8.26
N SER A 54 15.89 3.43 7.03
CA SER A 54 14.45 3.43 6.69
C SER A 54 13.68 2.35 7.44
N GLY A 55 14.28 1.16 7.60
CA GLY A 55 13.72 0.07 8.40
C GLY A 55 13.48 0.45 9.87
N ILE A 56 14.48 1.09 10.51
CA ILE A 56 14.35 1.57 11.89
C ILE A 56 13.23 2.61 12.00
N CYS A 57 13.16 3.58 11.07
CA CYS A 57 12.08 4.56 11.04
C CYS A 57 10.70 3.90 10.96
N PHE A 58 10.55 2.85 10.13
CA PHE A 58 9.27 2.13 10.03
C PHE A 58 8.92 1.34 11.28
N ILE A 59 9.90 0.75 11.97
CA ILE A 59 9.67 0.06 13.24
C ILE A 59 9.20 1.07 14.30
N LEU A 60 9.86 2.22 14.40
CA LEU A 60 9.47 3.27 15.34
C LEU A 60 8.07 3.80 15.03
N ASP A 61 7.75 4.09 13.76
CA ASP A 61 6.41 4.47 13.31
C ASP A 61 5.36 3.42 13.68
N TYR A 62 5.67 2.13 13.51
CA TYR A 62 4.78 1.03 13.87
C TYR A 62 4.54 0.94 15.38
N ILE A 63 5.58 1.07 16.21
CA ILE A 63 5.47 1.05 17.68
C ILE A 63 4.66 2.25 18.17
N LEU A 64 4.94 3.46 17.64
CA LEU A 64 4.18 4.66 17.97
C LEU A 64 2.69 4.47 17.65
N ARG A 65 2.38 3.87 16.50
CA ARG A 65 1.01 3.57 16.06
C ARG A 65 0.33 2.46 16.82
N TRP A 66 1.08 1.44 17.21
CA TRP A 66 0.58 0.39 18.08
C TRP A 66 0.19 0.98 19.44
N SER A 67 1.04 1.86 20.00
CA SER A 67 0.77 2.51 21.29
C SER A 67 -0.47 3.42 21.28
N THR A 68 -0.82 3.98 20.12
CA THR A 68 -2.01 4.84 19.92
C THR A 68 -3.26 4.11 19.45
N ALA A 69 -3.19 2.79 19.21
CA ALA A 69 -4.32 1.99 18.73
C ALA A 69 -5.55 2.03 19.64
N ASP A 70 -5.36 2.19 20.96
CA ASP A 70 -6.42 2.33 21.96
C ASP A 70 -7.38 3.49 21.64
N TYR A 71 -6.87 4.61 21.12
CA TYR A 71 -7.67 5.81 20.86
C TYR A 71 -8.46 5.73 19.55
N ARG A 72 -7.88 5.11 18.51
CA ARG A 72 -8.52 5.02 17.18
C ARG A 72 -9.73 4.09 17.16
N LEU A 73 -9.71 3.02 17.96
CA LEU A 73 -10.74 1.97 17.90
C LEU A 73 -11.92 2.18 18.84
N LYS A 74 -11.89 3.18 19.76
CA LYS A 74 -12.93 3.46 20.77
C LYS A 74 -13.50 2.18 21.42
N LYS A 75 -12.66 1.15 21.57
CA LYS A 75 -12.99 -0.17 22.14
C LYS A 75 -12.06 -0.43 23.32
N ASN A 76 -12.50 -1.27 24.26
CA ASN A 76 -11.71 -1.64 25.43
C ASN A 76 -10.26 -2.00 25.06
N ASN A 77 -9.30 -1.41 25.78
CA ASN A 77 -7.85 -1.39 25.51
C ASN A 77 -7.28 -2.74 25.04
N TRP A 78 -7.71 -3.85 25.64
CA TRP A 78 -7.17 -5.18 25.31
C TRP A 78 -7.62 -5.72 23.94
N GLN A 79 -8.85 -5.44 23.53
CA GLN A 79 -9.37 -5.90 22.24
C GLN A 79 -8.83 -5.04 21.10
N ALA A 80 -8.65 -3.73 21.32
CA ALA A 80 -8.04 -2.84 20.33
C ALA A 80 -6.60 -3.26 20.02
N PHE A 81 -5.83 -3.66 21.05
CA PHE A 81 -4.44 -4.10 20.92
C PHE A 81 -4.29 -5.39 20.08
N VAL A 82 -5.21 -6.34 20.24
CA VAL A 82 -5.19 -7.61 19.48
C VAL A 82 -5.76 -7.44 18.07
N ILE A 83 -6.75 -6.57 17.87
CA ILE A 83 -7.37 -6.35 16.55
C ILE A 83 -6.46 -5.49 15.65
N TYR A 84 -5.68 -4.57 16.22
CA TYR A 84 -4.83 -3.64 15.47
C TYR A 84 -3.90 -4.31 14.43
N PRO A 85 -3.09 -5.35 14.77
CA PRO A 85 -2.21 -6.01 13.80
C PRO A 85 -2.95 -6.71 12.65
N PHE A 86 -4.25 -7.03 12.80
CA PHE A 86 -5.06 -7.63 11.74
C PHE A 86 -5.74 -6.61 10.83
N THR A 87 -5.53 -5.31 11.06
CA THR A 87 -6.02 -4.30 10.12
C THR A 87 -5.16 -4.31 8.85
N PRO A 88 -5.74 -4.16 7.64
CA PRO A 88 -4.99 -4.23 6.38
C PRO A 88 -3.77 -3.29 6.34
N MET A 89 -3.90 -2.12 6.96
CA MET A 89 -2.82 -1.14 7.08
C MET A 89 -1.68 -1.62 7.98
N ALA A 90 -2.01 -2.22 9.14
CA ALA A 90 -1.01 -2.74 10.06
C ALA A 90 -0.31 -3.99 9.50
N ILE A 91 -1.01 -4.78 8.68
CA ILE A 91 -0.41 -5.88 7.93
C ILE A 91 0.62 -5.34 6.93
N ILE A 92 0.29 -4.27 6.19
CA ILE A 92 1.26 -3.62 5.28
C ILE A 92 2.48 -3.11 6.06
N ASP A 93 2.26 -2.50 7.23
CA ASP A 93 3.36 -2.01 8.08
C ASP A 93 4.24 -3.17 8.57
N LEU A 94 3.65 -4.27 9.04
CA LEU A 94 4.35 -5.45 9.52
C LEU A 94 5.14 -6.13 8.38
N LEU A 95 4.53 -6.30 7.22
CA LEU A 95 5.17 -6.86 6.03
C LEU A 95 6.31 -5.97 5.53
N SER A 96 6.20 -4.65 5.69
CA SER A 96 7.24 -3.67 5.30
C SER A 96 8.47 -3.71 6.22
N ILE A 97 8.33 -4.21 7.45
CA ILE A 97 9.41 -4.38 8.43
C ILE A 97 10.13 -5.72 8.24
N LEU A 98 9.41 -6.77 7.78
CA LEU A 98 9.97 -8.11 7.54
C LEU A 98 11.30 -8.14 6.74
N PRO A 99 11.49 -7.35 5.66
CA PRO A 99 12.75 -7.35 4.92
C PRO A 99 13.97 -7.00 5.77
N MET A 100 13.80 -6.25 6.87
CA MET A 100 14.90 -5.86 7.76
C MET A 100 15.44 -7.06 8.55
N PHE A 101 14.59 -8.00 8.98
CA PHE A 101 15.02 -9.19 9.69
C PHE A 101 15.91 -10.09 8.83
N ASN A 102 15.66 -10.10 7.51
CA ASN A 102 16.49 -10.84 6.57
C ASN A 102 17.92 -10.26 6.42
N LEU A 103 18.15 -9.00 6.82
CA LEU A 103 19.50 -8.43 6.90
C LEU A 103 20.28 -8.93 8.14
N LEU A 104 19.57 -9.31 9.21
CA LEU A 104 20.16 -9.77 10.48
C LEU A 104 20.40 -11.28 10.49
N ALA A 105 19.58 -12.06 9.79
CA ALA A 105 19.69 -13.52 9.70
C ALA A 105 19.66 -13.99 8.22
N PRO A 106 20.81 -14.00 7.53
CA PRO A 106 20.89 -14.34 6.09
C PRO A 106 20.66 -15.84 5.78
N THR A 107 20.42 -16.68 6.80
CA THR A 107 20.36 -18.15 6.69
C THR A 107 19.10 -18.67 5.98
N PHE A 108 18.04 -17.87 5.87
CA PHE A 108 16.82 -18.28 5.20
C PHE A 108 16.89 -17.99 3.70
N LYS A 109 16.70 -19.01 2.83
CA LYS A 109 16.49 -18.89 1.37
C LYS A 109 15.33 -17.94 0.96
N VAL A 110 14.64 -17.36 1.93
CA VAL A 110 13.59 -16.33 1.86
C VAL A 110 14.12 -14.99 1.32
N VAL A 111 15.43 -14.86 1.06
CA VAL A 111 16.05 -13.65 0.46
C VAL A 111 15.32 -13.16 -0.79
N ARG A 112 14.80 -14.06 -1.63
CA ARG A 112 14.07 -13.67 -2.86
C ARG A 112 12.72 -13.00 -2.56
N PHE A 113 11.95 -13.55 -1.63
CA PHE A 113 10.65 -12.99 -1.21
C PHE A 113 10.82 -11.70 -0.41
N SER A 114 11.87 -11.61 0.41
CA SER A 114 12.15 -10.40 1.20
C SER A 114 12.31 -9.13 0.34
N ARG A 115 12.80 -9.28 -0.91
CA ARG A 115 12.92 -8.16 -1.86
C ARG A 115 11.56 -7.68 -2.35
N LEU A 116 10.61 -8.58 -2.59
CA LEU A 116 9.24 -8.22 -2.98
C LEU A 116 8.51 -7.51 -1.84
N LEU A 117 8.76 -7.92 -0.59
CA LEU A 117 8.19 -7.25 0.59
C LEU A 117 8.63 -5.78 0.71
N LYS A 118 9.81 -5.41 0.18
CA LYS A 118 10.22 -4.00 0.13
C LYS A 118 9.32 -3.16 -0.78
N ILE A 119 8.75 -3.73 -1.84
CA ILE A 119 7.81 -3.04 -2.74
C ILE A 119 6.53 -2.66 -1.99
N LEU A 120 6.15 -3.44 -0.97
CA LEU A 120 4.97 -3.13 -0.15
C LEU A 120 5.09 -1.78 0.58
N ARG A 121 6.31 -1.27 0.79
CA ARG A 121 6.55 0.07 1.35
C ARG A 121 5.91 1.17 0.49
N ILE A 122 5.72 0.97 -0.81
CA ILE A 122 5.02 1.94 -1.68
C ILE A 122 3.58 2.15 -1.22
N PHE A 123 2.90 1.10 -0.74
CA PHE A 123 1.53 1.24 -0.24
C PHE A 123 1.44 2.16 0.98
N LYS A 124 2.54 2.35 1.74
CA LYS A 124 2.57 3.33 2.82
C LYS A 124 2.36 4.77 2.31
N VAL A 125 2.81 5.09 1.09
CA VAL A 125 2.67 6.45 0.50
C VAL A 125 1.21 6.90 0.49
N ILE A 126 0.27 5.98 0.23
CA ILE A 126 -1.18 6.26 0.21
C ILE A 126 -1.66 6.90 1.52
N ARG A 127 -1.00 6.59 2.65
CA ARG A 127 -1.39 7.08 3.98
C ARG A 127 -0.77 8.41 4.37
N TYR A 128 0.45 8.68 3.91
CA TYR A 128 1.20 9.89 4.30
C TYR A 128 1.05 11.01 3.27
N PHE A 129 0.64 10.66 2.05
CA PHE A 129 0.38 11.63 1.00
C PHE A 129 -1.10 12.00 0.99
N GLU A 130 -1.43 13.07 1.70
CA GLU A 130 -2.78 13.61 1.88
C GLU A 130 -3.64 13.63 0.59
N PRO A 131 -3.13 14.05 -0.59
CA PRO A 131 -3.94 14.02 -1.81
C PRO A 131 -4.38 12.62 -2.23
N LEU A 132 -3.52 11.61 -2.07
CA LEU A 132 -3.87 10.22 -2.41
C LEU A 132 -4.89 9.64 -1.42
N GLU A 133 -4.80 9.99 -0.14
CA GLU A 133 -5.78 9.57 0.85
C GLU A 133 -7.18 10.11 0.48
N ILE A 134 -7.27 11.38 0.06
CA ILE A 134 -8.52 11.98 -0.40
C ILE A 134 -9.05 11.24 -1.63
N VAL A 135 -8.20 10.95 -2.63
CA VAL A 135 -8.61 10.19 -3.82
C VAL A 135 -9.18 8.82 -3.43
N VAL A 136 -8.48 8.08 -2.57
CA VAL A 136 -8.94 6.76 -2.10
C VAL A 136 -10.25 6.87 -1.32
N ALA A 137 -10.40 7.91 -0.49
CA ALA A 137 -11.62 8.17 0.25
C ALA A 137 -12.81 8.44 -0.69
N VAL A 138 -12.60 9.24 -1.74
CA VAL A 138 -13.63 9.51 -2.77
C VAL A 138 -13.99 8.23 -3.52
N ILE A 139 -13.01 7.43 -3.95
CA ILE A 139 -13.24 6.15 -4.63
C ILE A 139 -14.05 5.20 -3.75
N ARG A 140 -13.71 5.08 -2.46
CA ARG A 140 -14.46 4.25 -1.51
C ARG A 140 -15.89 4.75 -1.35
N ARG A 141 -16.07 6.07 -1.21
CA ARG A 141 -17.38 6.69 -1.05
C ARG A 141 -18.27 6.49 -2.28
N GLN A 142 -17.69 6.58 -3.47
CA GLN A 142 -18.40 6.44 -4.75
C GLN A 142 -18.29 5.04 -5.36
N SER A 143 -17.78 4.06 -4.60
CA SER A 143 -17.49 2.70 -5.08
C SER A 143 -18.72 2.00 -5.66
N LYS A 144 -19.90 2.25 -5.08
CA LYS A 144 -21.17 1.70 -5.58
C LYS A 144 -21.47 2.23 -6.98
N ILE A 145 -21.37 3.55 -7.20
CA ILE A 145 -21.63 4.18 -8.51
C ILE A 145 -20.57 3.74 -9.52
N LEU A 146 -19.28 3.77 -9.15
CA LEU A 146 -18.20 3.32 -10.01
C LEU A 146 -18.39 1.86 -10.44
N CYS A 147 -18.79 0.99 -9.51
CA CYS A 147 -19.05 -0.42 -9.82
C CYS A 147 -20.22 -0.60 -10.79
N THR A 148 -21.31 0.17 -10.61
CA THR A 148 -22.45 0.15 -11.54
C THR A 148 -22.06 0.59 -12.96
N VAL A 149 -21.30 1.68 -13.10
CA VAL A 149 -20.85 2.15 -14.42
C VAL A 149 -19.87 1.16 -15.04
N LEU A 150 -18.95 0.60 -14.25
CA LEU A 150 -18.00 -0.40 -14.71
C LEU A 150 -18.72 -1.69 -15.18
N SER A 151 -19.71 -2.17 -14.43
CA SER A 151 -20.47 -3.35 -14.83
C SER A 151 -21.26 -3.10 -16.11
N LEU A 152 -21.86 -1.92 -16.26
CA LEU A 152 -22.57 -1.54 -17.48
C LEU A 152 -21.61 -1.45 -18.68
N ALA A 153 -20.43 -0.87 -18.49
CA ALA A 153 -19.42 -0.77 -19.54
C ALA A 153 -18.92 -2.15 -19.99
N LEU A 154 -18.63 -3.05 -19.04
CA LEU A 154 -18.25 -4.43 -19.35
C LEU A 154 -19.36 -5.18 -20.07
N PHE A 155 -20.61 -5.01 -19.64
CA PHE A 155 -21.76 -5.62 -20.31
C PHE A 155 -21.92 -5.10 -21.74
N TYR A 156 -21.79 -3.79 -21.95
CA TYR A 156 -21.81 -3.19 -23.29
C TYR A 156 -20.72 -3.75 -24.19
N ILE A 157 -19.46 -3.78 -23.72
CA ILE A 157 -18.34 -4.36 -24.46
C ILE A 157 -18.62 -5.82 -24.83
N PHE A 158 -19.16 -6.60 -23.90
CA PHE A 158 -19.47 -8.01 -24.10
C PHE A 158 -20.55 -8.22 -25.18
N ILE A 159 -21.64 -7.45 -25.13
CA ILE A 159 -22.71 -7.52 -26.14
C ILE A 159 -22.19 -7.09 -27.51
N THR A 160 -21.44 -5.99 -27.58
CA THR A 160 -20.85 -5.54 -28.86
C THR A 160 -19.88 -6.57 -29.43
N ALA A 161 -19.04 -7.19 -28.59
CA ALA A 161 -18.16 -8.26 -29.01
C ALA A 161 -18.92 -9.48 -29.53
N LEU A 162 -20.03 -9.87 -28.88
CA LEU A 162 -20.88 -10.97 -29.35
C LEU A 162 -21.58 -10.66 -30.68
N ILE A 163 -22.09 -9.43 -30.85
CA ILE A 163 -22.70 -9.01 -32.10
C ILE A 163 -21.66 -9.02 -33.22
N MET A 164 -20.48 -8.43 -32.99
CA MET A 164 -19.39 -8.43 -33.97
C MET A 164 -18.97 -9.85 -34.32
N PHE A 165 -18.78 -10.72 -33.33
CA PHE A 165 -18.42 -12.13 -33.54
C PHE A 165 -19.47 -12.91 -34.35
N ASN A 166 -20.77 -12.62 -34.17
CA ASN A 166 -21.82 -13.28 -34.95
C ASN A 166 -22.11 -12.60 -36.30
N ALA A 167 -21.79 -11.32 -36.44
CA ALA A 167 -21.96 -10.57 -37.68
C ALA A 167 -20.77 -10.75 -38.64
N GLU A 168 -19.61 -11.14 -38.11
CA GLU A 168 -18.44 -11.48 -38.91
C GLU A 168 -18.69 -12.84 -39.59
N GLU A 169 -18.82 -12.81 -40.92
CA GLU A 169 -18.87 -14.02 -41.73
C GLU A 169 -17.52 -14.76 -41.61
N ASP A 170 -17.54 -16.09 -41.57
CA ASP A 170 -16.30 -16.88 -41.45
C ASP A 170 -15.34 -16.54 -42.61
N ILE A 171 -14.23 -15.88 -42.32
CA ILE A 171 -13.19 -15.59 -43.29
C ILE A 171 -12.22 -16.77 -43.30
N ASN A 172 -12.04 -17.42 -44.45
CA ASN A 172 -11.10 -18.52 -44.57
C ASN A 172 -9.66 -18.01 -44.30
N PRO A 173 -8.96 -18.50 -43.26
CA PRO A 173 -7.65 -18.00 -42.87
C PRO A 173 -6.55 -18.25 -43.91
N GLU A 174 -6.77 -19.14 -44.89
CA GLU A 174 -5.79 -19.41 -45.95
C GLU A 174 -6.02 -18.60 -47.24
N THR A 175 -7.23 -18.09 -47.47
CA THR A 175 -7.59 -17.37 -48.72
C THR A 175 -8.08 -15.94 -48.52
N GLY A 176 -8.38 -15.52 -47.28
CA GLY A 176 -8.81 -14.16 -46.97
C GLY A 176 -10.17 -13.78 -47.58
N LYS A 177 -10.98 -14.76 -47.97
CA LYS A 177 -12.33 -14.60 -48.55
C LYS A 177 -13.39 -15.19 -47.62
N TYR A 178 -14.59 -14.65 -47.69
CA TYR A 178 -15.77 -15.15 -46.98
C TYR A 178 -16.07 -16.59 -47.38
N LEU A 179 -16.52 -17.42 -46.44
CA LEU A 179 -16.83 -18.84 -46.63
C LEU A 179 -18.13 -19.13 -47.39
N PHE A 180 -18.75 -18.10 -47.98
CA PHE A 180 -19.90 -18.17 -48.90
C PHE A 180 -19.71 -17.23 -50.09
#